data_AF-A0A452Q844-F1
#
_entry.id   AF-A0A452Q844-F1
#
_cell.length_a   1.000
_cell.length_b   1.000
_cell.length_c   1.000
_cell.angle_alpha   90.00
_cell.angle_beta   90.00
_cell.angle_gamma   90.00
#
_symmetry.space_group_name_H-M   'P 1'
#
loop_
_entity.id
_entity.type
_entity.pdbx_description
1 polymer ?
#
loop_
_entity_poly.entity_id
_entity_poly.type
_entity_poly.pdbx_seq_one_letter_code
_entity_poly.pdbx_strand_id
1 'polypeptide(L)'
;KMNGSEDLPEAYDYDLIIVGGGSGGLAAAKEAAKYDKKIMVLDFVTPTPHGTRWGLGGTCVNVGCIPKKLMHQAALLGQALRDSRNYGWDTEETGTGKKLLFRLCF
;
A
#
# COMPACT_ATOMS: atom_id res chain seq x y z
N LYS A 1 -29.86 -8.53 -20.52
CA LYS A 1 -29.43 -8.31 -21.93
C LYS A 1 -27.91 -8.39 -21.92
N MET A 2 -27.35 -9.53 -22.33
CA MET A 2 -25.90 -9.64 -22.55
C MET A 2 -25.63 -9.03 -23.93
N ASN A 3 -24.72 -8.06 -24.00
CA ASN A 3 -24.49 -7.23 -25.18
C ASN A 3 -24.10 -8.10 -26.38
N GLY A 4 -24.86 -7.95 -27.46
CA GLY A 4 -24.50 -8.43 -28.78
C GLY A 4 -23.26 -7.68 -29.29
N SER A 5 -22.53 -8.32 -30.18
CA SER A 5 -21.28 -7.84 -30.80
C SER A 5 -21.44 -6.61 -31.71
N GLU A 6 -22.61 -5.96 -31.72
CA GLU A 6 -23.00 -4.96 -32.73
C GLU A 6 -22.77 -3.50 -32.31
N ASP A 7 -22.44 -3.23 -31.04
CA ASP A 7 -22.20 -1.88 -30.49
C ASP A 7 -20.73 -1.65 -30.09
N LEU A 8 -19.77 -2.08 -30.91
CA LEU A 8 -18.34 -1.80 -30.66
C LEU A 8 -17.93 -0.48 -31.31
N PRO A 9 -17.23 0.42 -30.61
CA PRO A 9 -16.73 1.66 -31.19
C PRO A 9 -15.65 1.37 -32.25
N GLU A 10 -15.61 2.17 -33.32
CA GLU A 10 -14.59 2.02 -34.39
C GLU A 10 -13.15 2.18 -33.87
N ALA A 11 -12.96 2.94 -32.79
CA ALA A 11 -11.67 3.12 -32.12
C ALA A 11 -11.87 3.29 -30.61
N TYR A 12 -10.95 2.71 -29.83
CA TYR A 12 -10.89 2.93 -28.37
C TYR A 12 -9.95 4.09 -28.05
N ASP A 13 -10.30 4.88 -27.02
CA ASP A 13 -9.44 5.97 -26.54
C ASP A 13 -8.13 5.48 -25.92
N TYR A 14 -8.08 4.24 -25.43
CA TYR A 14 -6.94 3.64 -24.73
C TYR A 14 -6.68 2.24 -25.27
N ASP A 15 -5.40 1.87 -25.37
CA ASP A 15 -4.97 0.52 -25.71
C ASP A 15 -5.17 -0.47 -24.54
N LEU A 16 -5.10 0.04 -23.30
CA LEU A 16 -5.25 -0.76 -22.09
C LEU A 16 -5.92 0.06 -20.98
N ILE A 17 -6.98 -0.51 -20.39
CA ILE A 17 -7.61 0.04 -19.19
C ILE A 17 -7.38 -0.94 -18.04
N ILE A 18 -6.81 -0.45 -16.95
CA ILE A 18 -6.52 -1.21 -15.74
C ILE A 18 -7.45 -0.76 -14.64
N VAL A 19 -8.28 -1.68 -14.15
CA VAL A 19 -9.20 -1.44 -13.04
C VAL A 19 -8.54 -1.93 -11.75
N GLY A 20 -8.01 -0.99 -10.98
CA GLY A 20 -7.29 -1.20 -9.72
C GLY A 20 -5.84 -0.75 -9.81
N GLY A 21 -5.51 0.36 -9.13
CA GLY A 21 -4.17 0.93 -9.00
C GLY A 21 -3.36 0.34 -7.84
N GLY A 22 -3.46 -0.99 -7.66
CA GLY A 22 -2.66 -1.73 -6.69
C GLY A 22 -1.27 -2.10 -7.22
N SER A 23 -0.53 -2.90 -6.45
CA SER A 23 0.83 -3.35 -6.83
C SER A 23 0.88 -3.99 -8.22
N GLY A 24 -0.06 -4.89 -8.53
CA GLY A 24 -0.14 -5.53 -9.84
C GLY A 24 -0.57 -4.58 -10.96
N GLY A 25 -1.62 -3.78 -10.72
CA GLY A 25 -2.15 -2.86 -11.73
C GLY A 25 -1.17 -1.76 -12.12
N LEU A 26 -0.49 -1.15 -11.14
CA LEU A 26 0.55 -0.15 -11.43
C LEU A 26 1.78 -0.76 -12.11
N ALA A 27 2.16 -1.99 -11.75
CA ALA A 27 3.25 -2.69 -12.43
C ALA A 27 2.91 -2.98 -13.89
N ALA A 28 1.72 -3.50 -14.17
CA ALA A 28 1.24 -3.73 -15.53
C ALA A 28 1.11 -2.43 -16.33
N ALA A 29 0.58 -1.37 -15.73
CA ALA A 29 0.47 -0.05 -16.36
C ALA A 29 1.84 0.50 -16.77
N LYS A 30 2.80 0.45 -15.84
CA LYS A 30 4.16 0.93 -16.07
C LYS A 30 4.87 0.13 -17.16
N GLU A 31 4.64 -1.19 -17.21
CA GLU A 31 5.23 -2.04 -18.25
C GLU A 31 4.61 -1.76 -19.62
N ALA A 32 3.28 -1.67 -19.70
CA ALA A 32 2.58 -1.33 -20.94
C ALA A 32 2.97 0.06 -21.48
N ALA A 33 3.22 1.03 -20.60
CA ALA A 33 3.60 2.40 -20.97
C ALA A 33 4.96 2.47 -21.68
N LYS A 34 5.84 1.48 -21.47
CA LYS A 34 7.14 1.41 -22.16
C LYS A 34 7.02 1.11 -23.66
N TYR A 35 5.88 0.56 -24.09
CA TYR A 35 5.61 0.19 -25.48
C TYR A 35 4.80 1.26 -26.22
N ASP A 36 4.86 2.52 -25.77
CA ASP A 36 4.14 3.68 -26.32
C ASP A 36 2.62 3.46 -26.45
N LYS A 37 2.05 2.62 -25.57
CA LYS A 37 0.61 2.37 -25.49
C LYS A 37 -0.06 3.46 -24.66
N LYS A 38 -1.28 3.85 -25.03
CA LYS A 38 -2.11 4.77 -24.26
C LYS A 38 -2.87 3.98 -23.20
N ILE A 39 -2.48 4.13 -21.94
CA ILE A 39 -3.03 3.36 -20.81
C ILE A 39 -3.83 4.25 -19.87
N MET A 40 -4.95 3.73 -19.38
CA MET A 40 -5.73 4.34 -18.29
C MET A 40 -5.70 3.43 -17.06
N VAL A 41 -5.39 3.98 -15.89
CA VAL A 41 -5.50 3.27 -14.62
C VAL A 41 -6.60 3.91 -13.80
N LEU A 42 -7.59 3.13 -13.41
CA LEU A 42 -8.69 3.53 -12.56
C LEU A 42 -8.49 2.93 -11.17
N ASP A 43 -8.28 3.77 -10.17
CA ASP A 43 -8.15 3.33 -8.78
C ASP A 43 -9.19 4.02 -7.91
N PHE A 44 -9.92 3.23 -7.12
CA PHE A 44 -10.89 3.73 -6.17
C PHE A 44 -10.86 2.86 -4.92
N VAL A 45 -10.78 3.52 -3.76
CA VAL A 45 -10.80 2.87 -2.46
C VAL A 45 -12.15 3.14 -1.83
N THR A 46 -12.99 2.11 -1.78
CA THR A 46 -14.24 2.15 -1.03
C THR A 46 -13.91 2.32 0.46
N PRO A 47 -14.49 3.32 1.15
CA PRO A 47 -14.25 3.52 2.57
C PRO A 47 -14.60 2.29 3.41
N THR A 48 -13.87 2.06 4.50
CA THR A 48 -14.22 1.04 5.49
C THR A 48 -15.53 1.42 6.21
N PRO A 49 -16.16 0.50 6.98
CA PRO A 49 -17.34 0.84 7.80
C PRO A 49 -17.11 1.99 8.78
N HIS A 50 -15.85 2.27 9.14
CA HIS A 50 -15.46 3.38 10.03
C HIS A 50 -15.07 4.66 9.26
N GLY A 51 -15.20 4.67 7.94
CA GLY A 51 -14.90 5.83 7.09
C GLY A 51 -13.43 5.97 6.71
N THR A 52 -12.56 5.03 7.07
CA THR A 52 -11.15 5.08 6.69
C THR A 52 -11.00 4.88 5.18
N ARG A 53 -10.16 5.71 4.55
CA ARG A 53 -9.75 5.57 3.14
C ARG A 53 -8.26 5.89 3.01
N TRP A 54 -7.66 5.49 1.91
CA TRP A 54 -6.25 5.76 1.61
C TRP A 54 -6.08 6.16 0.14
N GLY A 55 -4.85 6.48 -0.25
CA GLY A 55 -4.49 6.92 -1.60
C GLY A 55 -4.16 5.78 -2.56
N LEU A 56 -3.61 6.15 -3.71
CA LEU A 56 -3.14 5.23 -4.76
C LEU A 56 -2.06 4.26 -4.24
N GLY A 57 -1.90 3.11 -4.90
CA GLY A 57 -0.88 2.11 -4.58
C GLY A 57 -1.46 0.82 -3.97
N GLY A 58 -2.77 0.81 -3.71
CA GLY A 58 -3.52 -0.34 -3.21
C GLY A 58 -3.08 -0.82 -1.83
N THR A 59 -3.45 -2.06 -1.51
CA THR A 59 -3.35 -2.62 -0.16
C THR A 59 -1.92 -2.69 0.34
N CYS A 60 -0.99 -3.23 -0.46
CA CYS A 60 0.40 -3.49 -0.04
C CYS A 60 1.10 -2.22 0.48
N VAL A 61 0.89 -1.10 -0.21
CA VAL A 61 1.50 0.20 0.11
C VAL A 61 0.81 0.85 1.31
N ASN A 62 -0.52 0.89 1.33
CA ASN A 62 -1.26 1.71 2.27
C ASN A 62 -1.58 1.00 3.59
N VAL A 63 -2.01 -0.27 3.54
CA VAL A 63 -2.58 -0.99 4.70
C VAL A 63 -2.13 -2.45 4.78
N GLY A 64 -1.03 -2.78 4.11
CA GLY A 64 -0.53 -4.14 3.96
C GLY A 64 0.94 -4.26 4.32
N CYS A 65 1.74 -4.78 3.39
CA CYS A 65 3.12 -5.18 3.65
C CYS A 65 4.01 -4.03 4.15
N ILE A 66 3.87 -2.82 3.60
CA ILE A 66 4.72 -1.67 3.98
C ILE A 66 4.49 -1.26 5.44
N PRO A 67 3.27 -0.85 5.86
CA PRO A 67 3.04 -0.49 7.26
C PRO A 67 3.27 -1.68 8.20
N LYS A 68 2.91 -2.90 7.79
CA LYS A 68 3.16 -4.12 8.58
C LYS A 68 4.66 -4.32 8.84
N LYS A 69 5.51 -4.17 7.82
CA LYS A 69 6.96 -4.36 7.97
C LYS A 69 7.56 -3.26 8.85
N LEU A 70 7.10 -2.01 8.72
CA LEU A 70 7.55 -0.91 9.57
C LEU A 70 7.22 -1.16 11.05
N MET A 71 5.98 -1.59 11.35
CA MET A 71 5.59 -1.95 12.72
C MET A 71 6.41 -3.13 13.25
N HIS A 72 6.66 -4.13 12.40
CA HIS A 72 7.50 -5.25 12.78
C HIS A 72 8.95 -4.82 13.07
N GLN A 73 9.53 -3.92 12.27
CA GLN A 73 10.87 -3.36 12.54
C GLN A 73 10.88 -2.56 13.85
N ALA A 74 9.85 -1.78 14.15
CA ALA A 74 9.74 -1.09 15.44
C ALA A 74 9.76 -2.07 16.62
N ALA A 75 9.08 -3.22 16.50
CA ALA A 75 9.14 -4.26 17.52
C ALA A 75 10.54 -4.89 17.66
N LEU A 76 11.23 -5.15 16.53
CA LEU A 76 12.60 -5.64 16.55
C LEU A 76 13.58 -4.65 17.17
N LEU A 77 13.43 -3.35 16.93
CA LEU A 77 14.23 -2.31 17.57
C LEU A 77 14.06 -2.32 19.09
N GLY A 78 12.83 -2.55 19.57
CA GLY A 78 12.58 -2.72 21.01
C GLY A 78 13.35 -3.90 21.62
N GLN A 79 13.51 -5.00 20.88
CA GLN A 79 14.34 -6.13 21.30
C GLN A 79 15.83 -5.79 21.20
N ALA A 80 16.27 -5.19 20.10
CA ALA A 80 17.67 -4.82 19.88
C ALA A 80 18.21 -3.86 20.96
N LEU A 81 17.38 -2.94 21.45
CA LEU A 81 17.72 -2.04 22.56
C LEU A 81 17.88 -2.76 23.91
N ARG A 82 17.17 -3.87 24.12
CA ARG A 82 17.39 -4.72 25.31
C ARG A 82 18.66 -5.52 25.17
N ASP A 83 18.88 -6.11 24.00
CA ASP A 83 20.03 -6.95 23.73
C ASP A 83 21.33 -6.14 23.72
N SER A 84 21.30 -4.86 23.33
CA SER A 84 22.49 -3.99 23.25
C SER A 84 23.20 -3.84 24.60
N ARG A 85 22.49 -3.96 25.73
CA ARG A 85 23.10 -3.95 27.07
C ARG A 85 24.12 -5.08 27.25
N ASN A 86 23.82 -6.27 26.73
CA ASN A 86 24.73 -7.41 26.80
C ASN A 86 25.98 -7.21 25.94
N TYR A 87 25.94 -6.28 24.99
CA TYR A 87 27.06 -5.92 24.13
C TYR A 87 27.83 -4.68 24.63
N GLY A 88 27.58 -4.24 25.87
CA GLY A 88 28.32 -3.14 26.50
C GLY A 88 27.79 -1.75 26.17
N TRP A 89 26.61 -1.64 25.55
CA TRP A 89 25.95 -0.35 25.36
C TRP A 89 25.18 0.05 26.61
N ASP A 90 25.55 1.19 27.20
CA ASP A 90 24.85 1.75 28.35
C ASP A 90 23.59 2.48 27.89
N THR A 91 22.46 1.76 27.87
CA THR A 91 21.16 2.29 27.50
C THR A 91 20.34 2.55 28.76
N GLU A 92 20.10 3.81 29.11
CA GLU A 92 19.20 4.13 30.22
C GLU A 92 17.80 3.60 29.93
N GLU A 93 17.24 2.81 30.86
CA GLU A 93 15.80 2.57 30.90
C GLU A 93 15.14 3.83 31.44
N THR A 94 15.14 4.90 30.66
CA THR A 94 14.28 6.05 30.98
C THR A 94 12.85 5.58 30.80
N GLY A 95 12.30 5.07 31.91
CA GLY A 95 10.91 4.73 32.08
C GLY A 95 10.06 5.93 31.69
N THR A 96 9.61 5.92 30.44
CA THR A 96 8.36 6.56 30.11
C THR A 96 7.44 5.45 29.67
N GLY A 97 6.61 5.00 30.62
CA GLY A 97 5.27 4.52 30.33
C GLY A 97 4.40 5.59 29.64
N LYS A 98 4.94 6.37 28.70
CA LYS A 98 4.17 6.74 27.53
C LYS A 98 4.06 5.44 26.78
N LYS A 99 2.98 4.70 27.09
CA LYS A 99 2.14 4.07 26.08
C LYS A 99 2.75 4.41 24.72
N LEU A 100 3.57 3.51 24.14
CA LEU A 100 3.70 3.47 22.69
C LEU A 100 2.36 2.94 22.22
N LEU A 101 1.32 3.73 22.51
CA LEU A 101 0.03 3.66 21.90
C LEU A 101 0.43 4.03 20.49
N PHE A 102 0.76 2.99 19.72
CA PHE A 102 0.36 2.87 18.34
C PHE A 102 -1.17 3.11 18.31
N ARG A 103 -1.59 4.33 18.66
CA ARG A 103 -2.83 4.91 18.20
C ARG A 103 -2.53 5.33 16.78
N LEU A 104 -2.28 4.33 15.91
CA LEU A 104 -2.92 4.42 14.63
C LEU A 104 -4.41 4.37 14.96
N CYS A 105 -5.01 5.55 15.12
CA CYS A 105 -6.38 5.72 14.65
C CYS A 105 -6.35 5.40 13.16
N PHE A 106 -6.53 4.11 12.86
CA PHE A 106 -7.41 3.72 11.78
C PHE A 106 -8.84 4.09 12.13
#